data_AF-A0A661KZD6-F1
#
_entry.id   AF-A0A661KZD6-F1
#
_cell.length_a   1.000
_cell.length_b   1.000
_cell.length_c   1.000
_cell.angle_alpha   90.00
_cell.angle_beta   90.00
_cell.angle_gamma   90.00
#
_symmetry.space_group_name_H-M   'P 1'
#
loop_
_entity.id
_entity.type
_entity.pdbx_description
1 polymer ?
#
loop_
_entity_poly.entity_id
_entity_poly.type
_entity_poly.pdbx_seq_one_letter_code
_entity_poly.pdbx_strand_id
1 'polypeptide(L)'
;LGYVPELEEIKGAIRTGFERHLGIRLEPGGLTRDEERVFKEKVRWFQSEQWIDMVRTPRQCHEVVQAAYKNDEGLVRFTFVVDLQRKRVKDVYITGDFLSFPTRALYDMEACLRGARMEREELHQIIRGFFEEGRIQIPGMSCDDFLKPVDQAFQKISISKYGIPLEYCNLISVTNDSFEGVLKRRPSVLLLPYCSKNLSCNLRYKKGCKACGECSIGAAWTLGKMKKMKVICIVSFEGLIKELERMKARGVSAFIGCCCQPFFTKHVDDFEKAGIPGILLDIDNTTCYELDQAKEAYAGKFANQTHVNLDLLNMVLSAEVA
;
A
#
# COMPACT_ATOMS: atom_id res chain seq x y z
N LEU A 1 5.33 23.00 29.47
CA LEU A 1 4.17 23.90 29.45
C LEU A 1 2.96 23.27 30.12
N GLY A 2 2.64 22.00 29.93
CA GLY A 2 1.51 21.36 30.66
C GLY A 2 0.12 21.83 30.21
N TYR A 3 0.07 22.74 29.23
CA TYR A 3 -1.11 23.18 28.49
C TYR A 3 -0.75 23.23 26.99
N VAL A 4 -1.77 23.29 26.13
CA VAL A 4 -1.61 23.55 24.69
C VAL A 4 -1.67 25.07 24.48
N PRO A 5 -0.59 25.73 24.04
CA PRO A 5 -0.57 27.17 23.85
C PRO A 5 -1.43 27.62 22.66
N GLU A 6 -1.83 28.89 22.67
CA GLU A 6 -2.60 29.51 21.58
C GLU A 6 -1.77 29.61 20.30
N LEU A 7 -2.42 29.58 19.13
CA LEU A 7 -1.74 29.57 17.82
C LEU A 7 -0.81 30.79 17.64
N GLU A 8 -1.24 31.96 18.11
CA GLU A 8 -0.45 33.19 18.00
C GLU A 8 0.79 33.17 18.92
N GLU A 9 0.71 32.53 20.08
CA GLU A 9 1.86 32.31 20.96
C GLU A 9 2.90 31.41 20.28
N ILE A 10 2.44 30.35 19.60
CA ILE A 10 3.29 29.45 18.82
C ILE A 10 3.98 30.20 17.66
N LYS A 11 3.21 30.96 16.86
CA LYS A 11 3.78 31.76 15.76
C LYS A 11 4.80 32.79 16.26
N GLY A 12 4.51 33.44 17.39
CA GLY A 12 5.42 34.39 18.03
C GLY A 12 6.72 33.75 18.50
N ALA A 13 6.66 32.55 19.06
CA ALA A 13 7.83 31.78 19.44
C ALA A 13 8.69 31.39 18.21
N ILE A 14 8.05 30.93 17.13
CA ILE A 14 8.74 30.61 15.86
C ILE A 14 9.43 31.85 15.29
N ARG A 15 8.74 33.00 15.25
CA ARG A 15 9.32 34.28 14.80
C ARG A 15 10.57 34.63 15.61
N THR A 16 10.45 34.60 16.94
CA THR A 16 11.56 34.91 17.85
C THR A 16 12.75 33.97 17.65
N GLY A 17 12.47 32.69 17.39
CA GLY A 17 13.48 31.70 17.05
C GLY A 17 14.24 32.07 15.76
N PHE A 18 13.51 32.38 14.68
CA PHE A 18 14.14 32.80 13.42
C PHE A 18 14.95 34.07 13.55
N GLU A 19 14.40 35.11 14.20
CA GLU A 19 15.11 36.39 14.41
C GLU A 19 16.42 36.19 15.17
N ARG A 20 16.40 35.37 16.23
CA ARG A 20 17.57 35.08 17.05
C ARG A 20 18.64 34.26 16.30
N HIS A 21 18.23 33.22 15.58
CA HIS A 21 19.17 32.28 14.95
C HIS A 21 19.70 32.74 13.59
N LEU A 22 18.90 33.51 12.84
CA LEU A 22 19.30 34.06 11.55
C LEU A 22 19.84 35.50 11.66
N GLY A 23 19.70 36.15 12.83
CA GLY A 23 20.15 37.53 13.02
C GLY A 23 19.36 38.55 12.20
N ILE A 24 18.09 38.26 11.92
CA ILE A 24 17.19 39.10 11.11
C ILE A 24 16.10 39.73 11.98
N ARG A 25 15.43 40.77 11.45
CA ARG A 25 14.21 41.33 12.02
C ARG A 25 13.05 41.05 11.07
N LEU A 26 12.01 40.37 11.56
CA LEU A 26 10.84 40.02 10.77
C LEU A 26 9.75 41.06 10.97
N GLU A 27 9.36 41.73 9.90
CA GLU A 27 8.28 42.73 9.91
C GLU A 27 7.00 42.14 9.30
N PRO A 28 5.84 42.25 9.97
CA PRO A 28 4.57 41.79 9.40
C PRO A 28 4.22 42.56 8.13
N GLY A 29 4.27 41.87 6.99
CA GLY A 29 3.72 42.34 5.72
C GLY A 29 2.34 41.74 5.49
N GLY A 30 1.33 42.59 5.28
CA GLY A 30 0.06 42.15 4.70
C GLY A 30 0.18 41.92 3.19
N LEU A 31 -0.85 41.37 2.57
CA LEU A 31 -0.91 41.26 1.11
C LEU A 31 -1.04 42.66 0.50
N THR A 32 -0.22 42.95 -0.50
CA THR A 32 -0.38 44.12 -1.38
C THR A 32 -1.65 43.96 -2.24
N ARG A 33 -2.11 45.06 -2.86
CA ARG A 33 -3.29 45.03 -3.74
C ARG A 33 -3.12 44.05 -4.92
N ASP A 34 -1.92 43.95 -5.47
CA ASP A 34 -1.62 43.02 -6.56
C ASP A 34 -1.59 41.57 -6.09
N GLU A 35 -0.99 41.30 -4.93
CA GLU A 35 -1.00 39.96 -4.32
C GLU A 35 -2.41 39.53 -3.93
N GLU A 36 -3.23 40.44 -3.40
CA GLU A 36 -4.61 40.14 -3.05
C GLU A 36 -5.47 39.82 -4.29
N ARG A 37 -5.20 40.48 -5.41
CA ARG A 37 -5.83 40.17 -6.71
C ARG A 37 -5.43 38.76 -7.20
N VAL A 38 -4.13 38.45 -7.22
CA VAL A 38 -3.62 37.13 -7.64
C VAL A 38 -4.10 36.03 -6.69
N PHE A 39 -4.13 36.31 -5.39
CA PHE A 39 -4.64 35.39 -4.37
C PHE A 39 -6.10 35.03 -4.64
N LYS A 40 -6.97 36.03 -4.85
CA LYS A 40 -8.40 35.79 -5.15
C LYS A 40 -8.61 34.99 -6.44
N GLU A 41 -7.76 35.20 -7.45
CA GLU A 41 -7.77 34.43 -8.69
C GLU A 41 -7.33 32.97 -8.46
N LYS A 42 -6.16 32.77 -7.85
CA LYS A 42 -5.59 31.44 -7.66
C LYS A 42 -6.34 30.58 -6.66
N VAL A 43 -6.91 31.17 -5.60
CA VAL A 43 -7.70 30.43 -4.60
C VAL A 43 -8.84 29.68 -5.26
N ARG A 44 -9.53 30.29 -6.24
CA ARG A 44 -10.62 29.62 -6.96
C ARG A 44 -10.12 28.40 -7.74
N TRP A 45 -8.96 28.51 -8.37
CA TRP A 45 -8.36 27.39 -9.09
C TRP A 45 -7.89 26.29 -8.14
N PHE A 46 -7.19 26.63 -7.05
CA PHE A 46 -6.73 25.67 -6.05
C PHE A 46 -7.87 24.97 -5.30
N GLN A 47 -9.05 25.58 -5.25
CA GLN A 47 -10.28 24.98 -4.69
C GLN A 47 -11.09 24.20 -5.72
N SER A 48 -10.73 24.23 -7.00
CA SER A 48 -11.47 23.54 -8.06
C SER A 48 -11.19 22.03 -8.04
N GLU A 49 -12.19 21.24 -8.42
CA GLU A 49 -12.02 19.78 -8.62
C GLU A 49 -10.92 19.48 -9.64
N GLN A 50 -10.72 20.34 -10.64
CA GLN A 50 -9.65 20.15 -11.64
C GLN A 50 -8.25 20.19 -11.03
N TRP A 51 -8.05 20.97 -9.96
CA TRP A 51 -6.79 21.00 -9.22
C TRP A 51 -6.74 19.88 -8.18
N ILE A 52 -7.78 19.74 -7.37
CA ILE A 52 -7.84 18.78 -6.25
C ILE A 52 -7.74 17.34 -6.77
N ASP A 53 -8.45 17.04 -7.86
CA ASP A 53 -8.49 15.71 -8.48
C ASP A 53 -7.62 15.65 -9.74
N MET A 54 -6.63 16.54 -9.92
CA MET A 54 -5.82 16.59 -11.15
C MET A 54 -5.24 15.23 -11.54
N VAL A 55 -4.87 14.42 -10.54
CA VAL A 55 -4.39 13.05 -10.72
C VAL A 55 -5.56 12.08 -10.48
N ARG A 56 -6.47 11.94 -11.46
CA ARG A 56 -7.48 10.88 -11.44
C ARG A 56 -6.88 9.58 -11.96
N THR A 57 -6.61 8.65 -11.05
CA THR A 57 -6.30 7.26 -11.45
C THR A 57 -7.58 6.61 -11.99
N PRO A 58 -7.59 6.04 -13.21
CA PRO A 58 -8.77 5.34 -13.71
C PRO A 58 -9.09 4.14 -12.82
N ARG A 59 -10.12 4.24 -11.97
CA ARG A 59 -10.49 3.18 -11.01
C ARG A 59 -11.24 2.00 -11.67
N GLN A 60 -11.69 2.15 -12.92
CA GLN A 60 -12.58 1.20 -13.60
C GLN A 60 -12.15 0.95 -15.06
N CYS A 61 -10.86 0.78 -15.31
CA CYS A 61 -10.41 0.27 -16.60
C CYS A 61 -9.95 -1.18 -16.41
N HIS A 62 -10.47 -2.10 -17.22
CA HIS A 62 -10.19 -3.55 -17.13
C HIS A 62 -8.70 -3.92 -17.31
N GLU A 63 -7.85 -2.93 -17.59
CA GLU A 63 -6.44 -3.05 -17.93
C GLU A 63 -5.53 -2.22 -17.01
N VAL A 64 -5.97 -1.93 -15.78
CA VAL A 64 -5.19 -1.17 -14.80
C VAL A 64 -4.53 -2.10 -13.79
N VAL A 65 -3.23 -1.92 -13.58
CA VAL A 65 -2.44 -2.63 -12.58
C VAL A 65 -1.84 -1.61 -11.62
N GLN A 66 -2.06 -1.82 -10.33
CA GLN A 66 -1.58 -0.93 -9.28
C GLN A 66 -0.66 -1.66 -8.32
N ALA A 67 0.48 -1.06 -8.03
CA ALA A 67 1.42 -1.55 -7.04
C ALA A 67 2.06 -0.40 -6.29
N ALA A 68 2.41 -0.62 -5.03
CA ALA A 68 2.98 0.40 -4.18
C ALA A 68 3.99 -0.20 -3.22
N TYR A 69 4.99 0.60 -2.86
CA TYR A 69 6.01 0.26 -1.89
C TYR A 69 6.26 1.45 -0.97
N LYS A 70 6.37 1.20 0.34
CA LYS A 70 6.64 2.21 1.35
C LYS A 70 7.87 1.83 2.15
N ASN A 71 8.86 2.71 2.17
CA ASN A 71 9.97 2.68 3.12
C ASN A 71 9.74 3.71 4.24
N ASP A 72 10.73 3.89 5.12
CA ASP A 72 10.61 4.83 6.24
C ASP A 72 10.58 6.31 5.81
N GLU A 73 11.07 6.63 4.60
CA GLU A 73 11.24 7.97 4.07
C GLU A 73 10.14 8.38 3.07
N GLY A 74 9.43 7.41 2.48
CA GLY A 74 8.39 7.67 1.48
C GLY A 74 7.69 6.42 0.92
N LEU A 75 6.60 6.67 0.21
CA LEU A 75 5.70 5.76 -0.49
C LEU A 75 5.77 6.10 -1.97
N VAL A 76 6.05 5.10 -2.79
CA VAL A 76 5.92 5.18 -4.24
C VAL A 76 4.85 4.21 -4.72
N ARG A 77 3.99 4.67 -5.62
CA ARG A 77 2.90 3.92 -6.23
C ARG A 77 2.96 4.08 -7.73
N PHE A 78 3.00 2.94 -8.41
CA PHE A 78 2.85 2.84 -9.85
C PHE A 78 1.43 2.41 -10.18
N THR A 79 0.79 3.15 -11.09
CA THR A 79 -0.43 2.73 -11.77
C THR A 79 -0.10 2.57 -13.24
N PHE A 80 -0.08 1.34 -13.73
CA PHE A 80 0.08 1.03 -15.14
C PHE A 80 -1.28 0.82 -15.79
N VAL A 81 -1.47 1.40 -16.97
CA VAL A 81 -2.51 1.01 -17.92
C VAL A 81 -1.82 0.14 -18.96
N VAL A 82 -2.18 -1.15 -19.04
CA VAL A 82 -1.45 -2.15 -19.83
C VAL A 82 -2.29 -2.71 -20.96
N ASP A 83 -1.77 -2.70 -22.19
CA ASP A 83 -2.33 -3.48 -23.28
C ASP A 83 -1.79 -4.92 -23.15
N LEU A 84 -2.60 -5.83 -22.61
CA LEU A 84 -2.19 -7.22 -22.39
C LEU A 84 -1.99 -7.99 -23.70
N GLN A 85 -2.72 -7.65 -24.77
CA GLN A 85 -2.61 -8.31 -26.06
C GLN A 85 -1.28 -7.97 -26.74
N ARG A 86 -0.91 -6.69 -26.73
CA ARG A 86 0.33 -6.19 -27.32
C ARG A 86 1.52 -6.23 -26.36
N LYS A 87 1.28 -6.54 -25.08
CA LYS A 87 2.25 -6.53 -23.97
C LYS A 87 3.00 -5.20 -23.89
N ARG A 88 2.26 -4.09 -23.83
CA ARG A 88 2.83 -2.73 -23.77
C ARG A 88 2.19 -1.88 -22.68
N VAL A 89 2.97 -0.95 -22.17
CA VAL A 89 2.49 0.10 -21.27
C VAL A 89 1.77 1.16 -22.11
N LYS A 90 0.44 1.26 -21.98
CA LYS A 90 -0.36 2.30 -22.63
C LYS A 90 -0.19 3.63 -21.91
N ASP A 91 -0.20 3.59 -20.58
CA ASP A 91 0.07 4.75 -19.74
C ASP A 91 0.65 4.33 -18.38
N VAL A 92 1.32 5.25 -17.70
CA VAL A 92 1.83 5.03 -16.35
C VAL A 92 1.72 6.32 -15.54
N TYR A 93 1.31 6.17 -14.28
CA TYR A 93 1.32 7.24 -13.30
C TYR A 93 2.15 6.82 -12.10
N ILE A 94 3.13 7.63 -11.76
CA ILE A 94 3.99 7.46 -10.60
C ILE A 94 3.59 8.51 -9.57
N THR A 95 3.10 8.04 -8.43
CA THR A 95 2.55 8.88 -7.36
C THR A 95 3.17 8.49 -6.03
N GLY A 96 3.15 9.39 -5.05
CA GLY A 96 3.76 9.12 -3.76
C GLY A 96 3.84 10.33 -2.85
N ASP A 97 4.37 10.12 -1.65
CA ASP A 97 4.65 11.17 -0.66
C ASP A 97 6.16 11.54 -0.63
N PHE A 98 6.84 11.44 -1.78
CA PHE A 98 8.26 11.77 -1.94
C PHE A 98 8.49 13.08 -2.71
N LEU A 99 9.69 13.66 -2.54
CA LEU A 99 10.13 14.84 -3.28
C LEU A 99 11.17 14.45 -4.33
N SER A 100 10.86 14.71 -5.60
CA SER A 100 11.78 14.47 -6.72
C SER A 100 12.49 15.75 -7.16
N PHE A 101 13.79 15.61 -7.44
CA PHE A 101 14.64 16.69 -7.93
C PHE A 101 15.33 16.26 -9.23
N PRO A 102 15.19 17.02 -10.33
CA PRO A 102 14.24 18.12 -10.51
C PRO A 102 12.79 17.62 -10.53
N THR A 103 11.81 18.48 -10.18
CA THR A 103 10.38 18.10 -10.11
C THR A 103 9.84 17.53 -11.42
N ARG A 104 10.41 17.95 -12.56
CA ARG A 104 10.02 17.45 -13.89
C ARG A 104 10.49 16.02 -14.20
N ALA A 105 11.51 15.52 -13.49
CA ALA A 105 12.14 14.25 -13.82
C ALA A 105 11.18 13.07 -13.72
N LEU A 106 10.19 13.15 -12.83
CA LEU A 106 9.16 12.12 -12.69
C LEU A 106 8.28 12.03 -13.96
N TYR A 107 7.87 13.17 -14.52
CA TYR A 107 7.10 13.21 -15.77
C TYR A 107 7.93 12.74 -16.96
N ASP A 108 9.22 13.09 -16.98
CA ASP A 108 10.15 12.60 -18.01
C ASP A 108 10.29 11.05 -17.92
N MET A 109 10.32 10.48 -16.71
CA MET A 109 10.32 9.03 -16.48
C MET A 109 9.02 8.38 -16.93
N GLU A 110 7.85 8.93 -16.57
CA GLU A 110 6.54 8.46 -17.03
C GLU A 110 6.45 8.44 -18.56
N ALA A 111 6.94 9.51 -19.21
CA ALA A 111 6.96 9.61 -20.67
C ALA A 111 7.85 8.54 -21.32
N CYS A 112 9.01 8.23 -20.73
CA CYS A 112 9.89 7.16 -21.22
C CYS A 112 9.30 5.76 -21.04
N LEU A 113 8.58 5.53 -19.95
CA LEU A 113 7.90 4.26 -19.68
C LEU A 113 6.65 4.06 -20.55
N ARG A 114 6.00 5.16 -20.98
CA ARG A 114 4.84 5.10 -21.88
C ARG A 114 5.24 4.53 -23.25
N GLY A 115 4.56 3.47 -23.66
CA GLY A 115 4.82 2.76 -24.91
C GLY A 115 5.89 1.68 -24.83
N ALA A 116 6.65 1.62 -23.72
CA ALA A 116 7.62 0.55 -23.46
C ALA A 116 6.94 -0.83 -23.46
N ARG A 117 7.71 -1.88 -23.74
CA ARG A 117 7.18 -3.25 -23.60
C ARG A 117 6.98 -3.55 -22.12
N MET A 118 5.94 -4.30 -21.82
CA MET A 118 5.69 -4.82 -20.48
C MET A 118 6.63 -6.01 -20.23
N GLU A 119 7.93 -5.72 -20.17
CA GLU A 119 9.05 -6.63 -19.96
C GLU A 119 9.90 -6.11 -18.80
N ARG A 120 10.26 -7.00 -17.86
CA ARG A 120 10.87 -6.62 -16.59
C ARG A 120 12.19 -5.89 -16.82
N GLU A 121 13.04 -6.45 -17.66
CA GLU A 121 14.37 -5.92 -17.96
C GLU A 121 14.29 -4.54 -18.62
N GLU A 122 13.37 -4.33 -19.55
CA GLU A 122 13.18 -3.04 -20.24
C GLU A 122 12.75 -1.94 -19.25
N LEU A 123 11.73 -2.19 -18.43
CA LEU A 123 11.26 -1.20 -17.45
C LEU A 123 12.32 -0.93 -16.37
N HIS A 124 13.03 -1.97 -15.92
CA HIS A 124 14.09 -1.82 -14.93
C HIS A 124 15.25 -1.00 -15.48
N GLN A 125 15.65 -1.21 -16.74
CA GLN A 125 16.71 -0.43 -17.38
C GLN A 125 16.33 1.05 -17.49
N ILE A 126 15.09 1.35 -17.89
CA ILE A 126 14.62 2.74 -17.97
C ILE A 126 14.72 3.38 -16.59
N ILE A 127 14.15 2.76 -15.54
CA ILE A 127 14.16 3.34 -14.19
C ILE A 127 15.59 3.49 -13.66
N ARG A 128 16.44 2.46 -13.78
CA ARG A 128 17.83 2.52 -13.34
C ARG A 128 18.61 3.63 -14.03
N GLY A 129 18.44 3.79 -15.35
CA GLY A 129 19.11 4.85 -16.10
C GLY A 129 18.79 6.26 -15.57
N PHE A 130 17.57 6.52 -15.10
CA PHE A 130 17.25 7.81 -14.49
C PHE A 130 18.02 8.10 -13.19
N PHE A 131 18.22 7.08 -12.34
CA PHE A 131 18.97 7.22 -11.10
C PHE A 131 20.49 7.22 -11.35
N GLU A 132 21.01 6.31 -12.17
CA GLU A 132 22.45 6.16 -12.46
C GLU A 132 23.03 7.36 -13.20
N GLU A 133 22.26 7.94 -14.14
CA GLU A 133 22.68 9.13 -14.90
C GLU A 133 22.42 10.44 -14.14
N GLY A 134 21.91 10.37 -12.89
CA GLY A 134 21.60 11.55 -12.07
C GLY A 134 20.47 12.43 -12.63
N ARG A 135 19.60 11.88 -13.50
CA ARG A 135 18.44 12.60 -14.05
C ARG A 135 17.34 12.82 -13.02
N ILE A 136 17.29 11.97 -12.00
CA ILE A 136 16.39 12.09 -10.86
C ILE A 136 17.13 11.81 -9.55
N GLN A 137 16.87 12.63 -8.55
CA GLN A 137 17.29 12.42 -7.17
C GLN A 137 16.07 12.52 -6.26
N ILE A 138 15.90 11.54 -5.38
CA ILE A 138 14.81 11.48 -4.42
C ILE A 138 15.43 11.25 -3.04
N PRO A 139 15.55 12.28 -2.19
CA PRO A 139 16.10 12.12 -0.85
C PRO A 139 15.35 11.03 -0.08
N GLY A 140 16.09 10.10 0.52
CA GLY A 140 15.53 8.99 1.31
C GLY A 140 14.99 7.81 0.49
N MET A 141 14.95 7.88 -0.84
CA MET A 141 14.53 6.76 -1.69
C MET A 141 15.57 6.42 -2.74
N SER A 142 15.81 5.12 -2.89
CA SER A 142 16.75 4.53 -3.84
C SER A 142 16.03 4.04 -5.11
N CYS A 143 16.81 3.69 -6.13
CA CYS A 143 16.28 3.05 -7.33
C CYS A 143 15.53 1.75 -6.98
N ASP A 144 16.02 0.97 -6.02
CA ASP A 144 15.40 -0.32 -5.65
C ASP A 144 13.98 -0.13 -5.11
N ASP A 145 13.71 0.98 -4.42
CA ASP A 145 12.38 1.31 -3.92
C ASP A 145 11.37 1.54 -5.06
N PHE A 146 11.84 1.96 -6.25
CA PHE A 146 11.03 2.13 -7.46
C PHE A 146 10.89 0.84 -8.26
N LEU A 147 11.86 -0.07 -8.18
CA LEU A 147 11.81 -1.37 -8.86
C LEU A 147 10.83 -2.34 -8.16
N LYS A 148 10.77 -2.33 -6.82
CA LYS A 148 9.84 -3.17 -6.03
C LYS A 148 8.38 -3.09 -6.49
N PRO A 149 7.73 -1.92 -6.62
CA PRO A 149 6.35 -1.85 -7.08
C PRO A 149 6.20 -2.27 -8.55
N VAL A 150 7.22 -2.08 -9.39
CA VAL A 150 7.21 -2.58 -10.77
C VAL A 150 7.21 -4.12 -10.80
N ASP A 151 8.06 -4.75 -9.99
CA ASP A 151 8.10 -6.20 -9.82
C ASP A 151 6.77 -6.76 -9.30
N GLN A 152 6.15 -6.08 -8.33
CA GLN A 152 4.81 -6.43 -7.84
C GLN A 152 3.75 -6.30 -8.94
N ALA A 153 3.82 -5.28 -9.80
CA ALA A 153 2.90 -5.14 -10.93
C ALA A 153 3.01 -6.32 -11.91
N PHE A 154 4.23 -6.80 -12.19
CA PHE A 154 4.45 -8.00 -12.99
C PHE A 154 3.87 -9.26 -12.33
N GLN A 155 4.01 -9.40 -11.01
CA GLN A 155 3.38 -10.51 -10.28
C GLN A 155 1.86 -10.47 -10.42
N LYS A 156 1.23 -9.30 -10.27
CA LYS A 156 -0.22 -9.11 -10.45
C LYS A 156 -0.69 -9.47 -11.86
N ILE A 157 0.04 -9.05 -12.89
CA ILE A 157 -0.25 -9.43 -14.28
C ILE A 157 -0.13 -10.93 -14.46
N SER A 158 0.87 -11.58 -13.83
CA SER A 158 1.05 -13.02 -13.94
C SER A 158 -0.11 -13.81 -13.33
N ILE A 159 -0.76 -13.28 -12.29
CA ILE A 159 -1.93 -13.89 -11.65
C ILE A 159 -3.13 -13.95 -12.60
N SER A 160 -3.26 -12.98 -13.52
CA SER A 160 -4.38 -12.97 -14.47
C SER A 160 -4.43 -14.19 -15.39
N LYS A 161 -3.29 -14.88 -15.57
CA LYS A 161 -3.20 -16.13 -16.35
C LYS A 161 -4.00 -17.28 -15.76
N TYR A 162 -4.37 -17.22 -14.47
CA TYR A 162 -5.21 -18.23 -13.81
C TYR A 162 -6.71 -17.91 -13.89
N GLY A 163 -7.12 -17.05 -14.83
CA GLY A 163 -8.53 -16.68 -15.02
C GLY A 163 -9.08 -15.69 -13.98
N ILE A 164 -8.19 -15.09 -13.18
CA ILE A 164 -8.55 -14.06 -12.21
C ILE A 164 -8.54 -12.70 -12.92
N PRO A 165 -9.64 -11.93 -12.93
CA PRO A 165 -9.66 -10.60 -13.52
C PRO A 165 -8.61 -9.66 -12.91
N LEU A 166 -8.05 -8.73 -13.70
CA LEU A 166 -6.98 -7.83 -13.22
C LEU A 166 -7.39 -6.97 -12.01
N GLU A 167 -8.66 -6.59 -11.93
CA GLU A 167 -9.23 -5.89 -10.76
C GLU A 167 -9.05 -6.69 -9.46
N TYR A 168 -9.25 -8.01 -9.50
CA TYR A 168 -9.00 -8.90 -8.36
C TYR A 168 -7.51 -9.17 -8.17
N CYS A 169 -6.72 -9.23 -9.25
CA CYS A 169 -5.27 -9.34 -9.15
C CYS A 169 -4.66 -8.16 -8.39
N ASN A 170 -5.23 -6.95 -8.51
CA ASN A 170 -4.79 -5.79 -7.74
C ASN A 170 -4.98 -5.94 -6.23
N LEU A 171 -5.89 -6.81 -5.81
CA LEU A 171 -6.18 -7.15 -4.41
C LEU A 171 -5.35 -8.35 -3.90
N ILE A 172 -4.46 -8.89 -4.73
CA ILE A 172 -3.60 -10.02 -4.39
C ILE A 172 -2.15 -9.55 -4.32
N SER A 173 -1.50 -9.84 -3.21
CA SER A 173 -0.07 -9.65 -3.00
C SER A 173 0.59 -10.99 -2.71
N VAL A 174 1.81 -11.20 -3.18
CA VAL A 174 2.58 -12.43 -2.93
C VAL A 174 3.90 -12.11 -2.25
N THR A 175 4.42 -13.06 -1.47
CA THR A 175 5.70 -12.93 -0.79
C THR A 175 6.48 -14.25 -0.84
N ASN A 176 7.81 -14.15 -0.96
CA ASN A 176 8.78 -15.25 -0.95
C ASN A 176 8.62 -16.35 -2.02
N ASP A 177 7.62 -16.28 -2.91
CA ASP A 177 7.46 -17.12 -4.09
C ASP A 177 6.44 -16.47 -5.05
N SER A 178 6.31 -17.01 -6.26
CA SER A 178 5.25 -16.63 -7.20
C SER A 178 3.89 -17.15 -6.74
N PHE A 179 2.79 -16.57 -7.24
CA PHE A 179 1.43 -17.06 -6.96
C PHE A 179 1.28 -18.57 -7.24
N GLU A 180 1.81 -19.01 -8.38
CA GLU A 180 1.86 -20.44 -8.75
C GLU A 180 2.65 -21.28 -7.75
N GLY A 181 3.85 -20.81 -7.37
CA GLY A 181 4.73 -21.51 -6.44
C GLY A 181 4.09 -21.67 -5.06
N VAL A 182 3.43 -20.63 -4.56
CA VAL A 182 2.68 -20.68 -3.29
C VAL A 182 1.55 -21.72 -3.38
N LEU A 183 0.75 -21.72 -4.45
CA LEU A 183 -0.34 -22.67 -4.61
C LEU A 183 0.15 -24.12 -4.76
N LYS A 184 1.23 -24.37 -5.52
CA LYS A 184 1.85 -25.70 -5.66
C LYS A 184 2.33 -26.27 -4.32
N ARG A 185 2.76 -25.41 -3.40
CA ARG A 185 3.16 -25.79 -2.03
C ARG A 185 1.99 -26.17 -1.12
N ARG A 186 0.75 -26.07 -1.60
CA ARG A 186 -0.50 -26.38 -0.89
C ARG A 186 -0.57 -25.69 0.47
N PRO A 187 -0.88 -24.38 0.50
CA PRO A 187 -0.91 -23.61 1.74
C PRO A 187 -1.77 -24.28 2.82
N SER A 188 -1.20 -24.46 4.00
CA SER A 188 -1.84 -25.21 5.10
C SER A 188 -2.34 -24.32 6.24
N VAL A 189 -2.05 -23.02 6.18
CA VAL A 189 -2.39 -22.03 7.20
C VAL A 189 -3.15 -20.86 6.58
N LEU A 190 -4.25 -20.46 7.22
CA LEU A 190 -5.03 -19.26 6.88
C LEU A 190 -4.90 -18.23 8.01
N LEU A 191 -4.34 -17.07 7.70
CA LEU A 191 -4.17 -15.96 8.64
C LEU A 191 -5.25 -14.91 8.42
N LEU A 192 -6.08 -14.66 9.44
CA LEU A 192 -7.18 -13.71 9.37
C LEU A 192 -6.91 -12.50 10.29
N PRO A 193 -7.30 -11.28 9.91
CA PRO A 193 -6.99 -10.10 10.71
C PRO A 193 -8.05 -9.87 11.79
N TYR A 194 -7.63 -9.45 12.99
CA TYR A 194 -8.56 -9.14 14.08
C TYR A 194 -9.48 -7.95 13.74
N CYS A 195 -9.02 -7.01 12.91
CA CYS A 195 -9.76 -5.80 12.56
C CYS A 195 -11.05 -6.08 11.77
N SER A 196 -11.20 -7.29 11.20
CA SER A 196 -12.45 -7.69 10.53
C SER A 196 -13.43 -8.45 11.42
N LYS A 197 -13.10 -8.66 12.70
CA LYS A 197 -14.09 -9.09 13.70
C LYS A 197 -15.02 -7.94 14.02
N ASN A 198 -16.20 -8.23 14.56
CA ASN A 198 -17.09 -7.19 15.09
C ASN A 198 -16.39 -6.42 16.23
N LEU A 199 -16.67 -5.12 16.37
CA LEU A 199 -16.16 -4.28 17.46
C LEU A 199 -16.57 -4.80 18.84
N SER A 200 -17.80 -5.30 18.97
CA SER A 200 -18.34 -5.87 20.21
C SER A 200 -17.93 -7.33 20.45
N CYS A 201 -17.16 -7.94 19.55
CA CYS A 201 -16.79 -9.35 19.65
C CYS A 201 -15.88 -9.61 20.86
N ASN A 202 -16.32 -10.47 21.78
CA ASN A 202 -15.51 -10.89 22.93
C ASN A 202 -14.24 -11.70 22.56
N LEU A 203 -14.13 -12.12 21.30
CA LEU A 203 -12.95 -12.76 20.74
C LEU A 203 -12.14 -11.83 19.83
N ARG A 204 -12.43 -10.53 19.74
CA ARG A 204 -11.73 -9.59 18.84
C ARG A 204 -10.21 -9.71 18.97
N TYR A 205 -9.70 -9.64 20.19
CA TYR A 205 -8.26 -9.73 20.48
C TYR A 205 -7.77 -11.13 20.85
N LYS A 206 -8.46 -12.17 20.37
CA LYS A 206 -8.08 -13.57 20.57
C LYS A 206 -7.80 -14.23 19.22
N LYS A 207 -6.88 -15.22 19.20
CA LYS A 207 -6.50 -15.95 17.98
C LYS A 207 -7.59 -16.86 17.41
N GLY A 208 -8.63 -17.16 18.18
CA GLY A 208 -9.73 -18.04 17.79
C GLY A 208 -10.95 -17.29 17.24
N CYS A 209 -11.84 -18.03 16.57
CA CYS A 209 -13.20 -17.60 16.23
C CYS A 209 -14.20 -18.72 16.55
N LYS A 210 -15.41 -18.35 16.98
CA LYS A 210 -16.54 -19.28 17.18
C LYS A 210 -17.36 -19.53 15.92
N ALA A 211 -17.03 -18.85 14.81
CA ALA A 211 -17.83 -18.85 13.58
C ALA A 211 -19.32 -18.55 13.85
N CYS A 212 -19.60 -17.51 14.66
CA CYS A 212 -20.97 -17.12 15.05
C CYS A 212 -21.83 -16.54 13.91
N GLY A 213 -21.22 -16.22 12.75
CA GLY A 213 -21.92 -15.63 11.60
C GLY A 213 -22.08 -14.11 11.65
N GLU A 214 -21.68 -13.44 12.73
CA GLU A 214 -21.90 -11.99 12.93
C GLU A 214 -20.91 -11.07 12.18
N CYS A 215 -19.85 -11.63 11.56
CA CYS A 215 -18.87 -10.88 10.78
C CYS A 215 -18.20 -11.78 9.73
N SER A 216 -17.52 -11.18 8.75
CA SER A 216 -16.86 -11.91 7.65
C SER A 216 -15.77 -12.88 8.13
N ILE A 217 -15.16 -12.66 9.30
CA ILE A 217 -14.22 -13.60 9.92
C ILE A 217 -14.89 -14.95 10.21
N GLY A 218 -16.18 -14.98 10.58
CA GLY A 218 -16.88 -16.24 10.82
C GLY A 218 -16.97 -17.11 9.56
N ALA A 219 -17.36 -16.51 8.44
CA ALA A 219 -17.42 -17.18 7.15
C ALA A 219 -16.02 -17.60 6.65
N ALA A 220 -15.04 -16.70 6.70
CA ALA A 220 -13.65 -17.01 6.33
C ALA A 220 -13.05 -18.13 7.18
N TRP A 221 -13.38 -18.17 8.47
CA TRP A 221 -12.96 -19.23 9.38
C TRP A 221 -13.52 -20.59 8.98
N THR A 222 -14.81 -20.65 8.65
CA THR A 222 -15.47 -21.87 8.16
C THR A 222 -14.86 -22.33 6.84
N LEU A 223 -14.63 -21.42 5.88
CA LEU A 223 -13.99 -21.73 4.60
C LEU A 223 -12.61 -22.36 4.78
N GLY A 224 -11.75 -21.76 5.61
CA GLY A 224 -10.43 -22.32 5.91
C GLY A 224 -10.51 -23.71 6.54
N LYS A 225 -11.49 -23.96 7.42
CA LYS A 225 -11.71 -25.28 8.03
C LYS A 225 -12.20 -26.32 7.01
N MET A 226 -13.09 -25.96 6.09
CA MET A 226 -13.55 -26.84 5.02
C MET A 226 -12.39 -27.28 4.12
N LYS A 227 -11.41 -26.39 3.88
CA LYS A 227 -10.18 -26.68 3.13
C LYS A 227 -9.08 -27.34 3.98
N LYS A 228 -9.41 -27.82 5.20
CA LYS A 228 -8.49 -28.47 6.16
C LYS A 228 -7.27 -27.61 6.55
N MET A 229 -7.39 -26.29 6.50
CA MET A 229 -6.33 -25.37 6.89
C MET A 229 -6.36 -25.07 8.40
N LYS A 230 -5.19 -24.80 8.97
CA LYS A 230 -5.07 -24.20 10.30
C LYS A 230 -5.42 -22.71 10.19
N VAL A 231 -6.61 -22.33 10.66
CA VAL A 231 -7.03 -20.92 10.68
C VAL A 231 -6.61 -20.25 12.00
N ILE A 232 -6.03 -19.05 11.90
CA ILE A 232 -5.55 -18.27 13.04
C ILE A 232 -5.91 -16.81 12.84
N CYS A 233 -6.48 -16.16 13.85
CA CYS A 233 -6.61 -14.71 13.85
C CYS A 233 -5.33 -14.04 14.37
N ILE A 234 -4.78 -13.11 13.60
CA ILE A 234 -3.66 -12.25 13.96
C ILE A 234 -4.21 -11.00 14.64
N VAL A 235 -3.68 -10.68 15.83
CA VAL A 235 -4.21 -9.65 16.73
C VAL A 235 -3.29 -8.44 16.91
N SER A 236 -2.04 -8.54 16.45
CA SER A 236 -1.07 -7.44 16.38
C SER A 236 0.01 -7.79 15.35
N PHE A 237 0.80 -6.79 14.96
CA PHE A 237 1.93 -7.01 14.04
C PHE A 237 3.02 -7.87 14.67
N GLU A 238 3.39 -7.62 15.92
CA GLU A 238 4.37 -8.46 16.65
C GLU A 238 3.86 -9.90 16.80
N GLY A 239 2.55 -10.06 16.94
CA GLY A 239 1.89 -11.35 16.95
C GLY A 239 1.96 -12.07 15.60
N LEU A 240 1.93 -11.34 14.48
CA LEU A 240 2.12 -11.87 13.13
C LEU A 240 3.54 -12.40 12.97
N ILE A 241 4.56 -11.57 13.25
CA ILE A 241 5.96 -11.95 13.08
C ILE A 241 6.29 -13.21 13.88
N LYS A 242 5.88 -13.26 15.15
CA LYS A 242 6.05 -14.47 15.98
C LYS A 242 5.32 -15.70 15.44
N GLU A 243 4.16 -15.53 14.79
CA GLU A 243 3.46 -16.68 14.18
C GLU A 243 4.16 -17.14 12.91
N LEU A 244 4.66 -16.22 12.08
CA LEU A 244 5.48 -16.56 10.90
C LEU A 244 6.75 -17.31 11.33
N GLU A 245 7.50 -16.82 12.32
CA GLU A 245 8.67 -17.55 12.86
C GLU A 245 8.31 -18.97 13.32
N ARG A 246 7.20 -19.14 14.04
CA ARG A 246 6.71 -20.46 14.46
C ARG A 246 6.31 -21.35 13.29
N MET A 247 5.71 -20.77 12.24
CA MET A 247 5.34 -21.50 11.03
C MET A 247 6.60 -21.99 10.31
N LYS A 248 7.63 -21.15 10.19
CA LYS A 248 8.94 -21.52 9.63
C LYS A 248 9.57 -22.67 10.40
N ALA A 249 9.64 -22.55 11.73
CA ALA A 249 10.21 -23.57 12.61
C ALA A 249 9.46 -24.91 12.55
N ARG A 250 8.17 -24.89 12.19
CA ARG A 250 7.33 -26.09 12.01
C ARG A 250 7.35 -26.65 10.59
N GLY A 251 8.12 -26.06 9.68
CA GLY A 251 8.18 -26.50 8.28
C GLY A 251 6.91 -26.23 7.49
N VAL A 252 6.14 -25.19 7.83
CA VAL A 252 5.00 -24.77 7.00
C VAL A 252 5.53 -24.31 5.64
N SER A 253 5.06 -24.97 4.58
CA SER A 253 5.52 -24.73 3.20
C SER A 253 5.01 -23.42 2.62
N ALA A 254 3.78 -23.03 2.96
CA ALA A 254 3.12 -21.84 2.46
C ALA A 254 1.89 -21.47 3.31
N PHE A 255 1.45 -20.20 3.20
CA PHE A 255 0.23 -19.71 3.85
C PHE A 255 -0.61 -18.81 2.94
N ILE A 256 -1.89 -18.65 3.30
CA ILE A 256 -2.77 -17.61 2.77
C ILE A 256 -3.12 -16.68 3.93
N GLY A 257 -3.14 -15.38 3.71
CA GLY A 257 -3.54 -14.40 4.71
C GLY A 257 -4.43 -13.31 4.14
N CYS A 258 -5.10 -12.58 5.02
CA CYS A 258 -5.87 -11.40 4.66
C CYS A 258 -5.37 -10.19 5.46
N CYS A 259 -5.07 -9.09 4.78
CA CYS A 259 -4.62 -7.83 5.38
C CYS A 259 -4.89 -6.68 4.42
N CYS A 260 -4.94 -5.44 4.92
CA CYS A 260 -5.14 -4.30 4.03
C CYS A 260 -3.89 -3.97 3.21
N GLN A 261 -4.08 -3.39 2.02
CA GLN A 261 -3.00 -3.00 1.13
C GLN A 261 -1.98 -2.04 1.78
N PRO A 262 -2.37 -1.03 2.58
CA PRO A 262 -1.41 -0.20 3.30
C PRO A 262 -0.54 -0.98 4.29
N PHE A 263 -1.12 -1.99 4.97
CA PHE A 263 -0.37 -2.86 5.87
C PHE A 263 0.66 -3.68 5.11
N PHE A 264 0.27 -4.33 4.01
CA PHE A 264 1.22 -5.09 3.19
C PHE A 264 2.33 -4.17 2.65
N THR A 265 1.96 -3.03 2.06
CA THR A 265 2.88 -2.06 1.46
C THR A 265 3.98 -1.61 2.41
N LYS A 266 3.65 -1.45 3.71
CA LYS A 266 4.62 -1.05 4.74
C LYS A 266 5.48 -2.22 5.26
N HIS A 267 4.99 -3.45 5.16
CA HIS A 267 5.62 -4.63 5.76
C HIS A 267 6.16 -5.63 4.73
N VAL A 268 6.28 -5.22 3.46
CA VAL A 268 6.81 -6.07 2.37
C VAL A 268 8.15 -6.69 2.78
N ASP A 269 9.08 -5.86 3.26
CA ASP A 269 10.42 -6.30 3.65
C ASP A 269 10.39 -7.24 4.87
N ASP A 270 9.42 -7.08 5.77
CA ASP A 270 9.24 -7.97 6.93
C ASP A 270 8.74 -9.35 6.51
N PHE A 271 7.83 -9.40 5.52
CA PHE A 271 7.40 -10.67 4.93
C PHE A 271 8.52 -11.36 4.17
N GLU A 272 9.33 -10.61 3.39
CA GLU A 272 10.52 -11.14 2.72
C GLU A 272 11.52 -11.74 3.74
N LYS A 273 11.81 -11.01 4.83
CA LYS A 273 12.70 -11.50 5.91
C LYS A 273 12.15 -12.76 6.59
N ALA A 274 10.83 -12.88 6.74
CA ALA A 274 10.23 -14.08 7.30
C ALA A 274 10.54 -15.33 6.44
N GLY A 275 10.64 -15.19 5.12
CA GLY A 275 11.09 -16.24 4.21
C GLY A 275 10.11 -17.39 4.06
N ILE A 276 8.82 -17.17 4.31
CA ILE A 276 7.75 -18.17 4.08
C ILE A 276 6.92 -17.72 2.88
N PRO A 277 6.78 -18.57 1.84
CA PRO A 277 5.89 -18.32 0.72
C PRO A 277 4.45 -18.02 1.17
N GLY A 278 3.86 -16.94 0.66
CA GLY A 278 2.54 -16.51 1.07
C GLY A 278 1.76 -15.77 0.00
N ILE A 279 0.44 -15.94 0.03
CA ILE A 279 -0.52 -15.09 -0.71
C ILE A 279 -1.29 -14.26 0.33
N LEU A 280 -1.33 -12.94 0.13
CA LEU A 280 -2.04 -11.99 0.96
C LEU A 280 -3.16 -11.34 0.14
N LEU A 281 -4.37 -11.42 0.68
CA LEU A 281 -5.59 -10.91 0.06
C LEU A 281 -6.02 -9.62 0.75
N ASP A 282 -6.30 -8.60 -0.06
CA ASP A 282 -6.75 -7.31 0.45
C ASP A 282 -8.10 -7.46 1.17
N ILE A 283 -8.30 -6.61 2.18
CA ILE A 283 -9.56 -6.53 2.94
C ILE A 283 -10.24 -5.21 2.63
N ASP A 284 -11.56 -5.23 2.53
CA ASP A 284 -12.35 -4.08 2.14
C ASP A 284 -12.60 -3.12 3.33
N ASN A 285 -12.88 -1.86 2.98
CA ASN A 285 -13.22 -0.69 3.83
C ASN A 285 -12.07 0.17 4.35
N THR A 286 -12.46 1.32 4.91
CA THR A 286 -11.58 2.33 5.51
C THR A 286 -10.62 1.71 6.51
N THR A 287 -9.33 1.79 6.19
CA THR A 287 -8.28 1.10 6.94
C THR A 287 -7.75 1.96 8.09
N CYS A 288 -7.00 1.36 9.02
CA CYS A 288 -6.37 2.11 10.12
C CYS A 288 -5.37 3.17 9.65
N TYR A 289 -4.82 3.03 8.44
CA TYR A 289 -3.90 3.98 7.85
C TYR A 289 -4.63 5.19 7.25
N GLU A 290 -5.80 4.99 6.67
CA GLU A 290 -6.63 6.07 6.13
C GLU A 290 -7.20 6.97 7.24
N LEU A 291 -7.22 6.47 8.48
CA LEU A 291 -7.71 7.19 9.67
C LEU A 291 -6.59 7.68 10.60
N ASP A 292 -5.32 7.54 10.20
CA ASP A 292 -4.14 7.88 11.02
C ASP A 292 -4.11 7.17 12.41
N GLN A 293 -4.72 5.99 12.51
CA GLN A 293 -4.81 5.16 13.72
C GLN A 293 -3.86 3.95 13.69
N ALA A 294 -2.79 4.02 12.88
CA ALA A 294 -1.85 2.91 12.70
C ALA A 294 -1.20 2.47 14.03
N LYS A 295 -0.84 3.41 14.91
CA LYS A 295 -0.26 3.12 16.24
C LYS A 295 -1.22 2.33 17.13
N GLU A 296 -2.50 2.67 17.11
CA GLU A 296 -3.52 1.94 17.85
C GLU A 296 -3.76 0.56 17.25
N ALA A 297 -3.73 0.44 15.92
CA ALA A 297 -3.83 -0.85 15.25
C ALA A 297 -2.66 -1.79 15.58
N TYR A 298 -1.43 -1.27 15.62
CA TYR A 298 -0.28 -2.06 16.07
C TYR A 298 -0.43 -2.54 17.51
N ALA A 299 -0.94 -1.68 18.39
CA ALA A 299 -1.25 -2.05 19.77
C ALA A 299 -2.49 -2.95 19.92
N GLY A 300 -3.17 -3.34 18.83
CA GLY A 300 -4.39 -4.13 18.88
C GLY A 300 -5.57 -3.39 19.49
N LYS A 301 -5.71 -2.09 19.23
CA LYS A 301 -6.77 -1.21 19.77
C LYS A 301 -7.63 -0.53 18.69
N PHE A 302 -7.49 -0.96 17.43
CA PHE A 302 -8.19 -0.34 16.30
C PHE A 302 -9.73 -0.37 16.47
N ALA A 303 -10.33 0.83 16.43
CA ALA A 303 -11.73 1.09 16.75
C ALA A 303 -12.70 0.97 15.56
N ASN A 304 -12.20 0.72 14.34
CA ASN A 304 -13.04 0.51 13.16
C ASN A 304 -13.01 -0.94 12.67
N GLN A 305 -14.03 -1.30 11.87
CA GLN A 305 -14.23 -2.66 11.37
C GLN A 305 -14.02 -2.70 9.85
N THR A 306 -13.14 -3.60 9.42
CA THR A 306 -12.91 -3.96 8.00
C THR A 306 -13.65 -5.25 7.66
N HIS A 307 -13.65 -5.67 6.39
CA HIS A 307 -14.21 -6.97 6.01
C HIS A 307 -13.25 -7.77 5.14
N VAL A 308 -13.12 -9.06 5.44
CA VAL A 308 -12.47 -10.01 4.53
C VAL A 308 -13.30 -10.11 3.26
N ASN A 309 -12.66 -9.93 2.10
CA ASN A 309 -13.26 -10.16 0.80
C ASN A 309 -13.44 -11.68 0.58
N LEU A 310 -14.66 -12.17 0.85
CA LEU A 310 -14.96 -13.60 0.84
C LEU A 310 -14.94 -14.19 -0.57
N ASP A 311 -15.34 -13.40 -1.57
CA ASP A 311 -15.34 -13.83 -2.98
C ASP A 311 -13.91 -14.05 -3.47
N LEU A 312 -13.02 -13.09 -3.19
CA LEU A 312 -11.59 -13.20 -3.49
C LEU A 312 -10.95 -14.38 -2.74
N LEU A 313 -11.25 -14.53 -1.45
CA LEU A 313 -10.75 -15.66 -0.66
C LEU A 313 -11.20 -17.00 -1.25
N ASN A 314 -12.47 -17.13 -1.60
CA ASN A 314 -13.01 -18.36 -2.18
C ASN A 314 -12.41 -18.65 -3.56
N MET A 315 -12.21 -17.61 -4.39
CA MET A 315 -11.57 -17.70 -5.70
C MET A 315 -10.14 -18.24 -5.57
N VAL A 316 -9.34 -17.69 -4.66
CA VAL A 316 -7.95 -18.13 -4.44
C VAL A 316 -7.88 -19.52 -3.81
N LEU A 317 -8.76 -19.85 -2.85
CA LEU A 317 -8.83 -21.19 -2.25
C LEU A 317 -9.34 -22.28 -3.21
N SER A 318 -9.93 -21.88 -4.33
CA SER A 318 -10.45 -22.78 -5.36
C SER A 318 -9.62 -22.71 -6.65
N ALA A 319 -8.61 -21.84 -6.70
CA ALA A 319 -7.67 -21.78 -7.81
C ALA A 319 -6.85 -23.07 -7.83
N GLU A 320 -6.97 -23.82 -8.92
CA GLU A 320 -6.15 -24.99 -9.17
C GLU A 320 -4.97 -24.61 -10.07
N VAL A 321 -3.79 -25.10 -9.69
CA VAL A 321 -2.60 -25.00 -10.54
C VAL A 321 -2.41 -26.37 -11.19
N ALA A 322 -2.33 -26.37 -12.51
CA ALA A 322 -2.01 -27.56 -13.31
C ALA A 322 -0.61 -28.11 -13.02
#